data_AF-A0A8H8NM76-F1
#
_entry.id   AF-A0A8H8NM76-F1
#
_cell.length_a   1.000
_cell.length_b   1.000
_cell.length_c   1.000
_cell.angle_alpha   90.00
_cell.angle_beta   90.00
_cell.angle_gamma   90.00
#
_symmetry.space_group_name_H-M   'P 1'
#
loop_
_entity.id
_entity.type
_entity.pdbx_description
1 polymer ?
#
loop_
_entity_poly.entity_id
_entity_poly.type
_entity_poly.pdbx_seq_one_letter_code
_entity_poly.pdbx_strand_id
1 'polypeptide(L)'
;MQDELRESHFEAVVIGTGLTQSIVAAALAAASKPIIHVDESEAYGGPHASLTLSELASFNPTFHPSLVSRQYSLSLTPHLIPATGPFIAALVNSGVSRYGSFVLPKRVVIQTKDGFKNVPANKQDVFKDKTISLVQKRRLIKFLMFATGEFEQSPELEGVHPLLPSLFP
;
A
#
# COMPACT_ATOMS: atom_id res chain seq x y z
N MET A 1 7.06 19.46 32.03
CA MET A 1 6.32 18.92 30.85
C MET A 1 4.91 19.51 30.70
N GLN A 2 3.97 19.38 31.64
CA GLN A 2 2.64 20.00 31.48
C GLN A 2 2.69 21.55 31.45
N ASP A 3 3.63 22.16 32.17
CA ASP A 3 3.79 23.62 32.19
C ASP A 3 4.51 24.17 30.93
N GLU A 4 5.40 23.39 30.30
CA GLU A 4 6.09 23.79 29.05
C GLU A 4 5.17 23.83 27.83
N LEU A 5 4.12 22.99 27.83
CA LEU A 5 3.12 22.94 26.76
C LEU A 5 2.15 24.14 26.80
N ARG A 6 1.98 24.77 27.96
CA ARG A 6 1.07 25.92 28.13
C ARG A 6 1.65 27.24 27.63
N GLU A 7 2.98 27.33 27.55
CA GLU A 7 3.69 28.53 27.11
C GLU A 7 4.19 28.43 25.65
N SER A 8 3.98 27.29 24.98
CA SER A 8 4.44 27.06 23.61
C SER A 8 3.36 27.40 22.57
N HIS A 9 3.72 28.25 21.61
CA HIS A 9 2.88 28.59 20.47
C HIS A 9 3.04 27.54 19.36
N PHE A 10 1.94 26.88 18.99
CA PHE A 10 1.90 25.91 17.90
C PHE A 10 1.13 26.48 16.71
N GLU A 11 1.60 26.20 15.50
CA GLU A 11 0.91 26.58 14.26
C GLU A 11 -0.13 25.54 13.82
N ALA A 12 -0.01 24.29 14.26
CA ALA A 12 -0.98 23.25 13.98
C ALA A 12 -1.04 22.19 15.08
N VAL A 13 -2.25 21.63 15.26
CA VAL A 13 -2.52 20.47 16.10
C VAL A 13 -2.96 19.31 15.20
N VAL A 14 -2.26 18.18 15.29
CA VAL A 14 -2.61 16.95 14.58
C VAL A 14 -3.15 15.94 15.58
N ILE A 15 -4.38 15.47 15.36
CA ILE A 15 -5.08 14.52 16.24
C ILE A 15 -5.15 13.15 15.56
N GLY A 16 -4.64 12.14 16.25
CA GLY A 16 -4.49 10.76 15.81
C GLY A 16 -3.14 10.51 15.12
N THR A 17 -2.65 9.29 15.23
CA THR A 17 -1.36 8.83 14.68
C THR A 17 -1.53 7.82 13.55
N GLY A 18 -2.66 7.87 12.86
CA GLY A 18 -2.85 7.15 11.60
C GLY A 18 -1.80 7.52 10.55
N LEU A 19 -1.72 6.72 9.48
CA LEU A 19 -0.75 6.92 8.41
C LEU A 19 -0.85 8.32 7.80
N THR A 20 -2.06 8.76 7.45
CA THR A 20 -2.30 10.09 6.86
C THR A 20 -1.89 11.21 7.80
N GLN A 21 -2.30 11.14 9.07
CA GLN A 21 -1.98 12.14 10.09
C GLN A 21 -0.47 12.22 10.31
N SER A 22 0.20 11.07 10.38
CA SER A 22 1.66 10.99 10.56
C SER A 22 2.42 11.57 9.35
N ILE A 23 1.92 11.34 8.12
CA ILE A 23 2.51 11.94 6.91
C ILE A 23 2.34 13.47 6.94
N VAL A 24 1.17 13.97 7.31
CA VAL A 24 0.90 15.42 7.42
C VAL A 24 1.75 16.05 8.52
N ALA A 25 1.82 15.43 9.70
CA ALA A 25 2.66 15.89 10.81
C ALA A 25 4.14 15.93 10.39
N ALA A 26 4.65 14.88 9.74
CA ALA A 26 6.02 14.85 9.24
C ALA A 26 6.29 15.95 8.19
N ALA A 27 5.34 16.21 7.29
CA ALA A 27 5.47 17.27 6.30
C ALA A 27 5.50 18.67 6.92
N LEU A 28 4.63 18.94 7.91
CA LEU A 28 4.62 20.21 8.65
C LEU A 28 5.91 20.40 9.45
N ALA A 29 6.38 19.34 10.13
CA ALA A 29 7.64 19.37 10.86
C ALA A 29 8.84 19.60 9.92
N ALA A 30 8.85 18.96 8.74
CA ALA A 30 9.88 19.17 7.72
C ALA A 30 9.88 20.62 7.19
N ALA A 31 8.72 21.28 7.17
CA ALA A 31 8.59 22.70 6.85
C ALA A 31 8.93 23.63 8.03
N SER A 32 9.54 23.11 9.11
CA SER A 32 9.91 23.85 10.32
C SER A 32 8.73 24.54 11.02
N LYS A 33 7.52 23.96 10.90
CA LYS A 33 6.33 24.44 11.59
C LYS A 33 6.27 23.83 13.00
N PRO A 34 6.08 24.63 14.06
CA PRO A 34 5.89 24.09 15.40
C PRO A 34 4.51 23.42 15.45
N ILE A 35 4.51 22.10 15.57
CA ILE A 35 3.29 21.30 15.64
C ILE A 35 3.24 20.49 16.92
N ILE A 36 2.02 20.15 17.32
CA ILE A 36 1.78 19.15 18.35
C ILE A 36 1.00 17.98 17.72
N HIS A 37 1.49 16.76 17.92
CA HIS A 37 0.91 15.54 17.37
C HIS A 37 0.50 14.64 18.54
N VAL A 38 -0.81 14.40 18.69
CA VAL A 38 -1.39 13.70 19.84
C VAL A 38 -2.30 12.57 19.37
N ASP A 39 -2.44 11.53 20.18
CA ASP A 39 -3.40 10.45 20.00
C ASP A 39 -4.11 10.17 21.33
N GLU A 40 -5.35 9.69 21.25
CA GLU A 40 -6.08 9.16 22.40
C GLU A 40 -5.66 7.71 22.70
N SER A 41 -5.25 6.96 21.67
CA SER A 41 -4.80 5.59 21.82
C SER A 41 -3.42 5.50 22.48
N GLU A 42 -3.21 4.48 23.31
CA GLU A 42 -1.90 4.15 23.87
C GLU A 42 -0.90 3.70 22.81
N ALA A 43 -1.37 3.24 21.64
CA ALA A 43 -0.55 2.72 20.56
C ALA A 43 -0.64 3.57 19.29
N TYR A 44 0.46 3.61 18.54
CA TYR A 44 0.51 4.32 17.26
C TYR A 44 -0.25 3.60 16.15
N GLY A 45 -0.76 4.37 15.20
CA GLY A 45 -1.26 3.88 13.92
C GLY A 45 -2.79 3.91 13.77
N GLY A 46 -3.53 4.10 14.87
CA GLY A 46 -5.00 4.11 14.85
C GLY A 46 -5.58 2.91 14.07
N PRO A 47 -6.32 3.11 12.98
CA PRO A 47 -6.86 2.00 12.16
C PRO A 47 -5.78 1.16 11.45
N HIS A 48 -4.55 1.68 11.32
CA HIS A 48 -3.41 0.99 10.73
C HIS A 48 -2.46 0.42 11.79
N ALA A 49 -2.85 0.42 13.06
CA ALA A 49 -2.05 -0.17 14.13
C ALA A 49 -1.85 -1.68 13.90
N SER A 50 -0.76 -2.18 14.45
CA SER A 50 -0.49 -3.61 14.56
C SER A 50 -0.42 -3.99 16.02
N LEU A 51 -1.16 -5.02 16.40
CA LEU A 51 -1.31 -5.47 17.78
C LEU A 51 -0.47 -6.71 18.07
N THR A 52 0.06 -6.77 19.28
CA THR A 52 0.60 -8.00 19.88
C THR A 52 -0.54 -8.96 20.25
N LEU A 53 -0.22 -10.22 20.55
CA LEU A 53 -1.25 -11.18 20.99
C LEU A 53 -1.90 -10.76 22.32
N SER A 54 -1.14 -10.09 23.19
CA SER A 54 -1.66 -9.59 24.48
C SER A 54 -2.64 -8.45 24.29
N GLU A 55 -2.35 -7.52 23.37
CA GLU A 55 -3.28 -6.45 23.03
C GLU A 55 -4.52 -7.01 22.33
N LEU A 56 -4.37 -8.03 21.47
CA LEU A 56 -5.51 -8.72 20.86
C LEU A 56 -6.39 -9.44 21.90
N ALA A 57 -5.80 -9.97 22.97
CA ALA A 57 -6.55 -10.62 24.06
C ALA A 57 -7.54 -9.69 24.75
N SER A 58 -7.31 -8.37 24.73
CA SER A 58 -8.27 -7.39 25.26
C SER A 58 -9.62 -7.45 24.54
N PHE A 59 -9.66 -7.88 23.27
CA PHE A 59 -10.89 -8.06 22.50
C PHE A 59 -11.62 -9.36 22.80
N ASN A 60 -10.95 -10.34 23.41
CA ASN A 60 -11.58 -11.59 23.82
C ASN A 60 -10.99 -12.08 25.16
N PRO A 61 -11.70 -11.90 26.29
CA PRO A 61 -11.20 -12.23 27.61
C PRO A 61 -10.97 -13.73 27.84
N THR A 62 -11.48 -14.60 26.95
CA THR A 62 -11.22 -16.05 27.02
C THR A 62 -9.90 -16.45 26.35
N PHE A 63 -9.29 -15.55 25.57
CA PHE A 63 -8.01 -15.79 24.93
C PHE A 63 -6.89 -15.44 25.92
N HIS A 64 -6.18 -16.46 26.40
CA HIS A 64 -5.01 -16.27 27.25
C HIS A 64 -3.75 -16.21 26.38
N PRO A 65 -3.13 -15.03 26.22
CA PRO A 65 -1.95 -14.87 25.39
C PRO A 65 -0.77 -15.63 26.02
N SER A 66 -0.09 -16.42 25.20
CA SER A 66 1.12 -17.15 25.61
C SER A 66 2.30 -16.22 25.93
N LEU A 67 3.36 -16.75 26.57
CA LEU A 67 4.61 -16.04 26.87
C LEU A 67 5.33 -15.46 25.62
N VAL A 68 4.94 -15.86 24.40
CA VAL A 68 5.50 -15.39 23.13
C VAL A 68 4.76 -14.21 22.51
N SER A 69 3.92 -13.50 23.27
CA SER A 69 3.07 -12.41 22.77
C SER A 69 3.81 -11.35 21.92
N ARG A 70 5.04 -10.98 22.31
CA ARG A 70 5.88 -9.98 21.59
C ARG A 70 6.49 -10.47 20.28
N GLN A 71 6.37 -11.76 19.95
CA GLN A 71 6.85 -12.32 18.69
C GLN A 71 5.88 -12.08 17.52
N TYR A 72 4.68 -11.61 17.80
CA TYR A 72 3.63 -11.39 16.81
C TYR A 72 3.29 -9.91 16.71
N SER A 73 3.08 -9.45 15.48
CA SER A 73 2.56 -8.12 15.17
C SER A 73 1.46 -8.30 14.13
N LEU A 74 0.21 -8.24 14.58
CA LEU A 74 -0.98 -8.49 13.80
C LEU A 74 -1.57 -7.17 13.33
N SER A 75 -1.48 -6.90 12.04
CA SER A 75 -2.04 -5.69 11.46
C SER A 75 -3.57 -5.71 11.46
N LEU A 76 -4.19 -4.64 11.92
CA LEU A 76 -5.64 -4.47 11.88
C LEU A 76 -6.17 -4.26 10.46
N THR A 77 -5.36 -3.62 9.61
CA THR A 77 -5.71 -3.40 8.20
C THR A 77 -4.55 -3.84 7.30
N PRO A 78 -4.52 -5.12 6.88
CA PRO A 78 -3.47 -5.64 6.00
C PRO A 78 -3.49 -4.95 4.63
N HIS A 79 -2.35 -4.43 4.20
CA HIS A 79 -2.20 -3.76 2.91
C HIS A 79 -0.93 -4.21 2.17
N LEU A 80 -1.01 -4.20 0.84
CA LEU A 80 0.14 -4.38 -0.04
C LEU A 80 0.56 -3.03 -0.59
N ILE A 81 1.87 -2.78 -0.59
CA ILE A 81 2.42 -1.55 -1.14
C ILE A 81 2.93 -1.84 -2.56
N PRO A 82 2.45 -1.12 -3.59
CA PRO A 82 2.99 -1.24 -4.94
C PRO A 82 4.49 -0.89 -4.96
N ALA A 83 5.28 -1.67 -5.69
CA ALA A 83 6.73 -1.44 -5.79
C ALA A 83 7.07 -0.11 -6.50
N THR A 84 6.14 0.42 -7.28
CA THR A 84 6.28 1.69 -8.01
C THR A 84 5.04 2.55 -7.76
N GLY A 85 5.25 3.84 -7.51
CA GLY A 85 4.17 4.79 -7.33
C GLY A 85 4.57 5.98 -6.45
N PRO A 86 3.70 6.99 -6.35
CA PRO A 86 3.99 8.21 -5.58
C PRO A 86 4.24 7.94 -4.10
N PHE A 87 3.60 6.90 -3.54
CA PHE A 87 3.77 6.53 -2.14
C PHE A 87 5.19 6.04 -1.81
N ILE A 88 5.70 5.04 -2.54
CA ILE A 88 7.08 4.55 -2.36
C ILE A 88 8.09 5.66 -2.66
N ALA A 89 7.85 6.47 -3.71
CA ALA A 89 8.70 7.61 -4.02
C ALA A 89 8.76 8.61 -2.86
N ALA A 90 7.63 8.91 -2.22
CA ALA A 90 7.59 9.79 -1.05
C ALA A 90 8.37 9.22 0.14
N LEU A 91 8.25 7.90 0.42
CA LEU A 91 9.02 7.25 1.49
C LEU A 91 10.53 7.34 1.26
N VAL A 92 10.98 7.17 0.02
CA VAL A 92 12.40 7.28 -0.34
C VAL A 92 12.87 8.73 -0.24
N ASN A 93 12.15 9.67 -0.86
CA ASN A 93 12.56 11.09 -0.93
C ASN A 93 12.54 11.78 0.44
N SER A 94 11.63 11.38 1.33
CA SER A 94 11.59 11.87 2.72
C SER A 94 12.61 11.21 3.66
N GLY A 95 13.27 10.14 3.21
CA GLY A 95 14.18 9.34 4.05
C GLY A 95 13.47 8.41 5.04
N VAL A 96 12.13 8.40 5.09
CA VAL A 96 11.32 7.55 5.99
C VAL A 96 11.53 6.06 5.70
N SER A 97 11.92 5.70 4.48
CA SER A 97 12.25 4.32 4.10
C SER A 97 13.34 3.68 4.97
N ARG A 98 14.13 4.47 5.70
CA ARG A 98 15.18 3.98 6.63
C ARG A 98 14.63 3.39 7.93
N TYR A 99 13.39 3.69 8.29
CA TYR A 99 12.76 3.22 9.54
C TYR A 99 12.10 1.84 9.41
N GLY A 100 12.08 1.26 8.21
CA GLY A 100 11.43 -0.02 7.96
C GLY A 100 12.12 -0.83 6.87
N SER A 101 11.63 -2.05 6.69
CA SER A 101 12.06 -2.93 5.60
C SER A 101 10.86 -3.54 4.90
N PHE A 102 11.04 -3.93 3.64
CA PHE A 102 9.99 -4.51 2.81
C PHE A 102 10.38 -5.91 2.37
N VAL A 103 9.37 -6.77 2.24
CA VAL A 103 9.53 -8.13 1.71
C VAL A 103 8.58 -8.30 0.53
N LEU A 104 9.08 -8.90 -0.55
CA LEU A 104 8.27 -9.17 -1.73
C LEU A 104 7.36 -10.39 -1.49
N PRO A 105 6.07 -10.32 -1.89
CA PRO A 105 5.20 -11.48 -1.92
C PRO A 105 5.78 -12.58 -2.81
N LYS A 106 5.84 -13.82 -2.31
CA LYS A 106 6.42 -14.94 -3.06
C LYS A 106 5.56 -15.42 -4.23
N ARG A 107 4.24 -15.31 -4.10
CA ARG A 107 3.26 -15.78 -5.09
C ARG A 107 1.95 -15.03 -4.93
N VAL A 108 1.24 -14.86 -6.04
CA VAL A 108 -0.16 -14.43 -6.08
C VAL A 108 -1.00 -15.63 -6.45
N VAL A 109 -2.09 -15.85 -5.73
CA VAL A 109 -3.00 -16.98 -5.95
C VAL A 109 -4.40 -16.47 -6.23
N ILE A 110 -5.12 -17.16 -7.12
CA ILE A 110 -6.53 -16.93 -7.41
C ILE A 110 -7.34 -18.14 -6.97
N GLN A 111 -8.51 -17.90 -6.38
CA GLN A 111 -9.48 -18.94 -6.09
C GLN A 111 -10.32 -19.22 -7.33
N THR A 112 -10.37 -20.49 -7.73
CA THR A 112 -11.18 -21.00 -8.83
C THR A 112 -12.14 -22.07 -8.30
N LYS A 113 -13.06 -22.54 -9.15
CA LYS A 113 -13.97 -23.65 -8.77
C LYS A 113 -13.22 -24.92 -8.38
N ASP A 114 -12.04 -25.13 -8.98
CA ASP A 114 -11.19 -26.31 -8.78
C ASP A 114 -10.16 -26.11 -7.65
N GLY A 115 -10.24 -25.00 -6.91
CA GLY A 115 -9.33 -24.65 -5.80
C GLY A 115 -8.43 -23.46 -6.09
N PHE A 116 -7.32 -23.34 -5.36
CA PHE A 116 -6.37 -22.23 -5.50
C PHE A 116 -5.33 -22.50 -6.58
N LYS A 117 -5.13 -21.53 -7.47
CA LYS A 117 -4.13 -21.60 -8.55
C LYS A 117 -3.17 -20.41 -8.48
N ASN A 118 -1.87 -20.67 -8.70
CA ASN A 118 -0.87 -19.60 -8.82
C ASN A 118 -1.10 -18.79 -10.10
N VAL A 119 -1.01 -17.47 -9.99
CA VAL A 119 -0.98 -16.56 -11.12
C VAL A 119 0.43 -16.59 -11.74
N PRO A 120 0.55 -16.80 -13.06
CA PRO A 120 1.84 -16.72 -13.74
C PRO A 120 2.50 -15.35 -13.51
N ALA A 121 3.72 -15.33 -12.97
CA ALA A 121 4.39 -14.09 -12.59
C ALA A 121 5.31 -13.54 -13.69
N ASN A 122 5.66 -14.37 -14.67
CA ASN A 122 6.52 -13.97 -15.79
C ASN A 122 6.11 -14.69 -17.09
N LYS A 123 6.71 -14.26 -18.21
CA LYS A 123 6.45 -14.82 -19.54
C LYS A 123 6.71 -16.34 -19.61
N GLN A 124 7.75 -16.85 -18.93
CA GLN A 124 8.04 -18.29 -18.91
C GLN A 124 6.93 -19.08 -18.20
N ASP A 125 6.40 -18.55 -17.10
CA ASP A 125 5.29 -19.18 -16.36
C ASP A 125 4.04 -19.27 -17.23
N VAL A 126 3.73 -18.20 -17.99
CA VAL A 126 2.64 -18.20 -18.96
C VAL A 126 2.87 -19.29 -20.02
N PHE A 127 4.09 -19.46 -20.52
CA PHE A 127 4.39 -20.51 -21.48
C PHE A 127 4.29 -21.92 -20.90
N LYS A 128 4.70 -22.13 -19.65
CA LYS A 128 4.60 -23.43 -18.96
C LYS A 128 3.17 -23.80 -18.57
N ASP A 129 2.26 -22.82 -18.45
CA ASP A 129 0.88 -23.06 -18.03
C ASP A 129 0.09 -23.88 -19.05
N LYS A 130 -0.35 -25.09 -18.69
CA LYS A 130 -1.12 -25.97 -19.58
C LYS A 130 -2.61 -25.64 -19.64
N THR A 131 -3.13 -24.80 -18.75
CA THR A 131 -4.56 -24.47 -18.72
C THR A 131 -4.95 -23.38 -19.72
N ILE A 132 -3.96 -22.67 -20.28
CA ILE A 132 -4.16 -21.59 -21.23
C ILE A 132 -3.79 -22.09 -22.63
N SER A 133 -4.68 -21.92 -23.62
CA SER A 133 -4.37 -22.35 -24.99
C SER A 133 -3.29 -21.47 -25.64
N LEU A 134 -2.62 -21.96 -26.68
CA LEU A 134 -1.56 -21.20 -27.38
C LEU A 134 -2.07 -19.87 -27.94
N VAL A 135 -3.30 -19.83 -28.45
CA VAL A 135 -3.92 -18.61 -28.98
C VAL A 135 -4.16 -17.60 -27.85
N GLN A 136 -4.65 -18.06 -26.70
CA GLN A 136 -4.87 -17.22 -25.52
C GLN A 136 -3.56 -16.67 -24.97
N LYS A 137 -2.50 -17.48 -24.88
CA LYS A 137 -1.17 -17.01 -24.46
C LYS A 137 -0.64 -15.90 -25.37
N ARG A 138 -0.78 -16.06 -26.70
CA ARG A 138 -0.36 -15.02 -27.66
C ARG A 138 -1.14 -13.71 -27.47
N ARG A 139 -2.46 -13.80 -27.28
CA ARG A 139 -3.31 -12.62 -27.01
C ARG A 139 -2.96 -11.95 -25.68
N LEU A 140 -2.74 -12.73 -24.63
CA LEU A 140 -2.34 -12.23 -23.31
C LEU A 140 -1.02 -11.46 -23.37
N ILE A 141 0.01 -12.01 -24.02
CA ILE A 141 1.30 -11.30 -24.13
C ILE A 141 1.16 -10.00 -24.91
N LYS A 142 0.40 -9.99 -26.02
CA LYS A 142 0.14 -8.76 -26.77
C LYS A 142 -0.58 -7.72 -25.90
N PHE A 143 -1.57 -8.13 -25.13
CA PHE A 143 -2.29 -7.25 -24.22
C PHE A 143 -1.40 -6.71 -23.10
N LEU A 144 -0.55 -7.55 -22.50
CA LEU A 144 0.37 -7.10 -21.45
C LEU A 144 1.38 -6.09 -21.99
N MET A 145 1.98 -6.34 -23.16
CA MET A 145 2.89 -5.39 -23.81
C MET A 145 2.19 -4.08 -24.15
N PHE A 146 0.93 -4.15 -24.59
CA PHE A 146 0.09 -2.97 -24.80
C PHE A 146 -0.11 -2.19 -23.49
N ALA A 147 -0.52 -2.85 -22.42
CA ALA A 147 -0.78 -2.22 -21.13
C ALA A 147 0.48 -1.65 -20.46
N THR A 148 1.68 -2.19 -20.76
CA THR A 148 2.96 -1.66 -20.28
C THR A 148 3.47 -0.47 -21.11
N GLY A 149 2.70 0.02 -22.08
CA GLY A 149 3.06 1.19 -22.88
C GLY A 149 4.07 0.92 -24.00
N GLU A 150 4.45 -0.34 -24.27
CA GLU A 150 5.33 -0.65 -25.41
C GLU A 150 4.67 -0.35 -26.77
N PHE A 151 3.35 -0.18 -26.77
CA PHE A 151 2.55 0.20 -27.93
C PHE A 151 1.83 1.56 -27.76
N GLU A 152 2.18 2.38 -26.76
CA GLU A 152 1.46 3.64 -26.49
C GLU A 152 1.45 4.61 -27.70
N GLN A 153 2.37 4.42 -28.65
CA GLN A 153 2.50 5.19 -29.89
C GLN A 153 2.18 4.39 -31.16
N SER A 154 1.62 3.19 -31.07
CA SER A 154 1.39 2.34 -32.25
C SER A 154 0.13 2.78 -33.01
N PRO A 155 0.18 2.91 -34.35
CA PRO A 155 -0.94 3.40 -35.17
C PRO A 155 -2.16 2.47 -35.16
N GLU A 156 -2.02 1.24 -34.65
CA GLU A 156 -3.16 0.33 -34.45
C GLU A 156 -4.08 0.73 -33.29
N LEU A 157 -3.68 1.73 -32.49
CA LEU A 157 -4.37 2.22 -31.29
C LEU A 157 -4.95 3.63 -31.44
N GLU A 158 -4.71 4.30 -32.56
CA GLU A 158 -5.53 5.45 -32.97
C GLU A 158 -6.94 4.93 -33.27
N GLY A 159 -7.78 4.90 -32.22
CA GLY A 159 -9.19 4.64 -32.39
C GLY A 159 -9.75 5.61 -33.43
N VAL A 160 -10.41 5.07 -34.46
CA VAL A 160 -11.24 5.87 -35.36
C VAL A 160 -12.34 6.48 -34.49
N HIS A 161 -12.14 7.71 -34.01
CA HIS A 161 -13.13 8.45 -33.23
C HIS A 161 -14.34 8.72 -34.13
N PRO A 162 -15.49 8.04 -33.97
CA PRO A 162 -16.59 8.24 -34.89
C PRO A 162 -17.42 9.49 -34.57
N LEU A 163 -17.16 10.21 -33.46
CA LEU A 163 -18.11 11.18 -32.89
C LEU A 163 -17.51 12.41 -32.19
N LEU A 164 -16.47 13.05 -32.73
CA LEU A 164 -16.18 14.45 -32.38
C LEU A 164 -15.72 15.23 -33.63
N PRO A 165 -16.63 15.88 -34.37
CA PRO A 165 -16.21 16.92 -35.30
C PRO A 165 -15.73 18.12 -34.48
N SER A 166 -14.48 18.50 -34.73
CA SER A 166 -13.87 19.83 -34.56
C SER A 166 -14.79 20.87 -33.89
N LEU A 167 -14.67 21.00 -32.58
CA LEU A 167 -15.23 22.10 -31.83
C LEU A 167 -14.18 22.55 -30.84
N PHE A 168 -13.15 23.24 -31.35
CA PHE A 168 -12.66 24.51 -30.83
C PHE A 168 -11.84 25.18 -31.96
N PRO A 169 -12.10 26.47 -32.27
CA PRO A 169 -11.33 27.24 -33.24
C PRO A 169 -9.91 27.57 -32.75
#